data_AF-A0A378WUN6-F1
#
_entry.id   AF-A0A378WUN6-F1
#
_cell.length_a   1.000
_cell.length_b   1.000
_cell.length_c   1.000
_cell.angle_alpha   90.00
_cell.angle_beta   90.00
_cell.angle_gamma   90.00
#
_symmetry.space_group_name_H-M   'P 1'
#
loop_
_entity.id
_entity.type
_entity.pdbx_description
1 polymer ?
#
loop_
_entity_poly.entity_id
_entity_poly.type
_entity_poly.pdbx_seq_one_letter_code
_entity_poly.pdbx_strand_id
1 'polypeptide(L)'
;MQSDKIALAVIAGLATVTLCVSGCNKGGDTTCSDFLSQSQDKQNNEVKKMYNDKHGADPNVVKIAALRNEAKLYCSTAGHDGTKISDVPIS
;
A
#
# COMPACT_ATOMS: atom_id res chain seq x y z
N MET A 1 -19.58 18.79 14.86
CA MET A 1 -19.27 20.11 14.30
C MET A 1 -18.45 19.93 13.04
N GLN A 2 -18.92 20.48 11.91
CA GLN A 2 -18.17 20.69 10.68
C GLN A 2 -17.62 22.12 10.70
N SER A 3 -16.33 22.32 10.42
CA SER A 3 -15.70 23.62 10.12
C SER A 3 -14.31 23.33 9.54
N ASP A 4 -13.79 23.87 8.44
CA ASP A 4 -14.30 24.62 7.30
C ASP A 4 -13.24 24.44 6.19
N LYS A 5 -13.70 24.07 4.98
CA LYS A 5 -13.29 24.59 3.66
C LYS A 5 -11.83 25.03 3.46
N ILE A 6 -11.08 24.25 2.67
CA ILE A 6 -10.28 24.81 1.58
C ILE A 6 -10.65 24.04 0.31
N ALA A 7 -11.28 24.74 -0.63
CA ALA A 7 -11.52 24.32 -2.00
C ALA A 7 -10.44 24.93 -2.91
N LEU A 8 -10.38 24.40 -4.15
CA LEU A 8 -9.48 24.68 -5.28
C LEU A 8 -8.21 23.79 -5.29
N ALA A 9 -7.94 22.95 -6.29
CA ALA A 9 -8.39 22.94 -7.68
C ALA A 9 -8.59 21.50 -8.21
N VAL A 10 -9.59 21.36 -9.09
CA VAL A 10 -9.95 20.15 -9.80
C VAL A 10 -8.86 19.81 -10.83
N ILE A 11 -8.19 18.67 -10.66
CA ILE A 11 -7.64 17.92 -11.79
C ILE A 11 -8.47 16.64 -11.86
N ALA A 12 -9.21 16.52 -12.96
CA ALA A 12 -10.01 15.35 -13.26
C ALA A 12 -9.09 14.13 -13.38
N GLY A 13 -9.10 13.29 -12.34
CA GLY A 13 -8.64 11.92 -12.37
C GLY A 13 -9.64 11.10 -11.58
N LEU A 14 -10.40 10.26 -12.28
CA LEU A 14 -11.28 9.26 -11.69
C LEU A 14 -10.45 8.31 -10.81
N ALA A 15 -10.26 8.65 -9.55
CA ALA A 15 -9.97 7.66 -8.52
C ALA A 15 -11.31 7.32 -7.88
N THR A 16 -12.02 6.38 -8.51
CA THR A 16 -13.04 5.61 -7.80
C THR A 16 -12.38 5.08 -6.55
N VAL A 17 -12.72 5.66 -5.39
CA VAL A 17 -12.43 5.09 -4.09
C VAL A 17 -13.30 3.84 -4.01
N THR A 18 -12.82 2.76 -4.65
CA THR A 18 -13.35 1.43 -4.43
C THR A 18 -12.93 1.09 -3.01
N LEU A 19 -13.85 1.33 -2.09
CA LEU A 19 -13.88 0.72 -0.77
C LEU A 19 -13.79 -0.80 -0.97
N CYS A 20 -12.57 -1.34 -1.05
CA CYS A 20 -12.34 -2.77 -0.99
C CYS A 20 -12.51 -3.19 0.47
N VAL A 21 -13.78 -3.37 0.81
CA VAL A 21 -14.25 -4.21 1.91
C VAL A 21 -13.50 -5.53 1.84
N SER A 22 -12.73 -5.81 2.89
CA SER A 22 -12.32 -7.14 3.35
C SER A 22 -12.86 -8.33 2.53
N GLY A 23 -12.04 -8.84 1.61
CA GLY A 23 -12.33 -10.09 0.88
C GLY A 23 -11.49 -10.25 -0.38
N CYS A 24 -10.49 -11.15 -0.35
CA CYS A 24 -9.74 -11.68 -1.51
C CYS A 24 -8.83 -10.75 -2.35
N ASN A 25 -8.45 -9.56 -1.89
CA ASN A 25 -7.31 -8.88 -2.51
C ASN A 25 -6.01 -9.50 -1.98
N LYS A 26 -5.21 -10.13 -2.85
CA LYS A 26 -3.84 -10.54 -2.52
C LYS A 26 -3.12 -9.30 -2.04
N GLY A 27 -2.44 -9.33 -0.90
CA GLY A 27 -1.89 -8.09 -0.34
C GLY A 27 -0.88 -7.41 -1.27
N GLY A 28 -0.26 -8.22 -2.15
CA GLY A 28 0.61 -7.74 -3.20
C GLY A 28 -0.06 -6.86 -4.27
N ASP A 29 -1.39 -6.88 -4.43
CA ASP A 29 -2.09 -6.12 -5.47
C ASP A 29 -2.24 -4.62 -5.16
N THR A 30 -1.95 -4.22 -3.92
CA THR A 30 -1.99 -2.81 -3.48
C THR A 30 -1.00 -1.98 -4.30
N THR A 31 -1.47 -0.87 -4.86
CA THR A 31 -0.62 0.04 -5.64
C THR A 31 0.27 0.90 -4.74
N CYS A 32 1.35 1.45 -5.26
CA CYS A 32 2.26 2.32 -4.51
C CYS A 32 1.56 3.58 -3.98
N SER A 33 0.66 4.19 -4.78
CA SER A 33 -0.16 5.32 -4.32
C SER A 33 -1.06 4.93 -3.14
N ASP A 34 -1.76 3.79 -3.24
CA ASP A 34 -2.63 3.30 -2.17
C ASP A 34 -1.81 2.92 -0.92
N PHE A 35 -0.67 2.26 -1.10
CA PHE A 35 0.19 1.84 -0.01
C PHE A 35 0.73 3.03 0.78
N LEU A 36 1.20 4.09 0.10
CA LEU A 36 1.75 5.27 0.75
C LEU A 36 0.70 6.09 1.50
N SER A 37 -0.56 6.09 1.02
CA SER A 37 -1.67 6.80 1.67
C SER A 37 -2.29 6.04 2.85
N GLN A 38 -2.01 4.75 3.00
CA GLN A 38 -2.51 3.92 4.09
C GLN A 38 -1.85 4.22 5.44
N SER A 39 -2.56 3.90 6.52
CA SER A 39 -1.99 3.90 7.87
C SER A 39 -0.90 2.83 8.02
N GLN A 40 -0.03 3.00 9.01
CA GLN A 40 1.05 2.05 9.29
C GLN A 40 0.54 0.61 9.49
N ASP A 41 -0.55 0.41 10.20
CA ASP A 41 -1.10 -0.93 10.44
C ASP A 41 -1.62 -1.58 9.16
N LYS A 42 -2.22 -0.79 8.26
CA LYS A 42 -2.61 -1.30 6.95
C LYS A 42 -1.40 -1.61 6.08
N GLN A 43 -0.40 -0.75 6.05
CA GLN A 43 0.86 -1.03 5.36
C GLN A 43 1.51 -2.33 5.88
N ASN A 44 1.52 -2.54 7.19
CA ASN A 44 2.02 -3.78 7.81
C ASN A 44 1.25 -5.01 7.34
N ASN A 45 -0.09 -4.92 7.26
CA ASN A 45 -0.92 -6.02 6.78
C ASN A 45 -0.70 -6.31 5.29
N GLU A 46 -0.53 -5.29 4.46
CA GLU A 46 -0.29 -5.47 3.03
C GLU A 46 1.09 -6.12 2.77
N VAL A 47 2.15 -5.68 3.47
CA VAL A 47 3.46 -6.34 3.32
C VAL A 47 3.52 -7.73 3.93
N LYS A 48 2.75 -7.97 5.01
CA LYS A 48 2.62 -9.30 5.61
C LYS A 48 1.99 -10.28 4.63
N LYS A 49 0.86 -9.90 4.03
CA LYS A 49 0.19 -10.69 2.98
C LYS A 49 1.08 -10.88 1.76
N MET A 50 1.73 -9.81 1.27
CA MET A 50 2.67 -9.87 0.15
C MET A 50 3.79 -10.90 0.39
N TYR A 51 4.37 -10.92 1.60
CA TYR A 51 5.39 -11.90 1.96
C TYR A 51 4.80 -13.32 2.04
N ASN A 52 3.62 -13.48 2.65
CA ASN A 52 2.94 -14.78 2.71
C ASN A 52 2.62 -15.32 1.31
N ASP A 53 2.12 -14.47 0.40
CA ASP A 53 1.81 -14.83 -0.99
C ASP A 53 3.07 -15.32 -1.75
N LYS A 54 4.25 -14.77 -1.44
CA LYS A 54 5.53 -15.16 -2.05
C LYS A 54 6.20 -16.38 -1.41
N HIS A 55 6.09 -16.52 -0.09
CA HIS A 55 6.89 -17.47 0.69
C HIS A 55 6.08 -18.55 1.41
N GLY A 56 4.75 -18.47 1.39
CA GLY A 56 3.85 -19.42 2.05
C GLY A 56 3.85 -19.36 3.58
N ALA A 57 4.42 -18.30 4.18
CA ALA A 57 4.54 -18.16 5.63
C ALA A 57 4.46 -16.69 6.06
N ASP A 58 4.05 -16.44 7.31
CA ASP A 58 4.00 -15.10 7.85
C ASP A 58 5.39 -14.60 8.32
N PRO A 59 5.79 -13.36 7.98
CA PRO A 59 7.01 -12.76 8.49
C PRO A 59 6.86 -12.37 9.97
N ASN A 60 7.98 -12.34 10.71
CA ASN A 60 8.00 -11.79 12.07
C ASN A 60 7.91 -10.25 12.07
N VAL A 61 7.67 -9.66 13.25
CA VAL A 61 7.46 -8.20 13.41
C VAL A 61 8.62 -7.35 12.87
N VAL A 62 9.87 -7.80 13.05
CA VAL A 62 11.05 -7.07 12.56
C VAL A 62 11.08 -7.08 11.03
N LYS A 63 10.82 -8.25 10.43
CA LYS A 63 10.76 -8.40 8.97
C LYS A 63 9.59 -7.59 8.38
N ILE A 64 8.43 -7.53 9.05
CA ILE A 64 7.31 -6.66 8.63
C ILE A 64 7.75 -5.20 8.54
N ALA A 65 8.43 -4.68 9.57
CA ALA A 65 8.90 -3.30 9.57
C ALA A 65 9.90 -3.03 8.44
N ALA A 66 10.81 -3.99 8.17
CA ALA A 66 11.77 -3.91 7.07
C ALA A 66 11.07 -3.89 5.71
N LEU A 67 10.21 -4.87 5.43
CA LEU A 67 9.44 -4.97 4.19
C LEU A 67 8.60 -3.72 3.94
N ARG A 68 7.97 -3.17 4.99
CA ARG A 68 7.23 -1.91 4.89
C ARG A 68 8.14 -0.76 4.45
N ASN A 69 9.31 -0.64 5.03
CA ASN A 69 10.24 0.44 4.70
C ASN A 69 10.81 0.26 3.28
N GLU A 70 11.13 -0.97 2.87
CA GLU A 70 11.56 -1.30 1.50
C GLU A 70 10.48 -0.95 0.49
N ALA A 71 9.23 -1.34 0.74
CA ALA A 71 8.10 -0.98 -0.12
C ALA A 71 7.89 0.54 -0.19
N LYS A 72 7.99 1.27 0.94
CA LYS A 72 7.91 2.73 0.95
C LYS A 72 9.01 3.37 0.12
N LEU A 73 10.25 2.94 0.32
CA LEU A 73 11.40 3.47 -0.39
C LEU A 73 11.27 3.21 -1.89
N TYR A 74 10.94 1.98 -2.27
CA TYR A 74 10.73 1.60 -3.66
C TYR A 74 9.60 2.43 -4.30
N CYS A 75 8.44 2.50 -3.67
CA CYS A 75 7.31 3.30 -4.15
C CYS A 75 7.61 4.80 -4.25
N SER A 76 8.54 5.31 -3.43
CA SER A 76 8.91 6.73 -3.47
C SER A 76 10.02 7.05 -4.48
N THR A 77 10.74 6.05 -5.00
CA THR A 77 11.98 6.28 -5.79
C THR A 77 12.00 5.57 -7.14
N ALA A 78 11.54 4.32 -7.22
CA ALA A 78 11.60 3.47 -8.41
C ALA A 78 10.22 3.06 -8.93
N GLY A 79 9.20 3.07 -8.08
CA GLY A 79 7.81 2.83 -8.45
C GLY A 79 7.14 4.08 -9.02
N HIS A 80 6.02 3.84 -9.71
CA HIS A 80 5.02 4.83 -10.07
C HIS A 80 3.71 4.53 -9.34
N ASP A 81 2.72 5.43 -9.39
CA ASP A 81 1.49 5.32 -8.61
C ASP A 81 0.79 3.96 -8.74
N GLY A 82 0.70 3.44 -9.97
CA GLY A 82 0.12 2.13 -10.28
C GLY A 82 1.03 0.90 -10.09
N THR A 83 2.29 1.07 -9.69
CA THR A 83 3.18 -0.08 -9.40
C THR A 83 2.63 -0.85 -8.22
N LYS A 84 2.55 -2.18 -8.34
CA LYS A 84 2.05 -3.03 -7.25
C LYS A 84 3.16 -3.29 -6.26
N ILE A 85 2.83 -3.36 -4.96
CA ILE A 85 3.85 -3.68 -3.96
C ILE A 85 4.40 -5.10 -4.12
N SER A 86 3.66 -6.03 -4.76
CA SER A 86 4.19 -7.35 -5.14
C SER A 86 5.42 -7.31 -6.04
N ASP A 87 5.63 -6.19 -6.75
CA ASP A 87 6.73 -6.01 -7.69
C ASP A 87 7.98 -5.47 -7.00
N VAL A 88 7.86 -5.07 -5.72
CA VAL A 88 9.01 -4.69 -4.91
C VAL A 88 9.94 -5.90 -4.80
N PRO A 89 11.22 -5.76 -5.14
CA PRO A 89 12.21 -6.82 -5.03
C PRO A 89 12.58 -7.02 -3.57
N ILE A 90 11.69 -7.67 -2.84
CA ILE A 90 11.89 -8.08 -1.45
C ILE A 90 12.54 -9.48 -1.42
N SER A 91 13.55 -9.60 -0.57
CA SER A 91 14.34 -10.82 -0.36
C SER A 91 13.97 -11.56 0.92
#